data_AF-A0A817YKP3-F1
#
_entry.id   AF-A0A817YKP3-F1
#
_cell.length_a   1.000
_cell.length_b   1.000
_cell.length_c   1.000
_cell.angle_alpha   90.00
_cell.angle_beta   90.00
_cell.angle_gamma   90.00
#
_symmetry.space_group_name_H-M   'P 1'
#
loop_
_entity.id
_entity.type
_entity.pdbx_description
1 polymer ?
#
loop_
_entity_poly.entity_id
_entity_poly.type
_entity_poly.pdbx_seq_one_letter_code
_entity_poly.pdbx_strand_id
1 'polypeptide(L)'
;IISCQAGPKSYLDYNKADLWASGALCYEFFSLPNPFFHGSFRQETYNDEQLPTLLPLVSPLIEKLVHSMLRRNPKERPSVSRVCNCIHLYLWFQSTTLKMNKNEFYHTYMWTALETLFNKRTLSCVELNLKKLFFQRQCSQSLYDAQTYLNQLSI
;
A
#
# COMPACT_ATOMS: atom_id res chain seq x y z
N ILE A 1 7.78 -5.04 18.13
CA ILE A 1 6.37 -5.29 18.55
C ILE A 1 6.24 -6.60 19.36
N ILE A 2 7.00 -7.65 19.02
CA ILE A 2 6.93 -8.97 19.69
C ILE A 2 7.33 -8.93 21.19
N SER A 3 7.95 -7.85 21.66
CA SER A 3 8.43 -7.66 23.05
C SER A 3 7.62 -6.68 23.90
N CYS A 4 6.54 -6.07 23.39
CA CYS A 4 5.76 -5.09 24.14
C CYS A 4 4.82 -5.77 25.14
N GLN A 5 4.87 -5.36 26.42
CA GLN A 5 3.91 -5.77 27.45
C GLN A 5 2.85 -4.68 27.65
N ALA A 6 1.58 -5.06 27.67
CA ALA A 6 0.50 -4.13 27.99
C ALA A 6 0.58 -3.71 29.46
N GLY A 7 0.48 -2.41 29.74
CA GLY A 7 0.29 -1.92 31.10
C GLY A 7 -1.10 -2.26 31.66
N PRO A 8 -1.32 -2.14 32.97
CA PRO A 8 -2.63 -2.39 33.58
C PRO A 8 -3.74 -1.56 32.91
N LYS A 9 -4.85 -2.21 32.53
CA LYS A 9 -6.00 -1.61 31.80
C LYS A 9 -5.69 -1.08 30.39
N SER A 10 -4.60 -1.52 29.77
CA SER A 10 -4.32 -1.24 28.36
C SER A 10 -4.35 -2.52 27.53
N TYR A 11 -4.56 -2.39 26.22
CA TYR A 11 -4.45 -3.48 25.26
C TYR A 11 -3.42 -3.12 24.19
N LEU A 12 -2.78 -4.14 23.63
CA LEU A 12 -1.87 -3.97 22.49
C LEU A 12 -2.69 -3.97 21.21
N ASP A 13 -2.55 -2.93 20.40
CA ASP A 13 -3.18 -2.82 19.08
C ASP A 13 -2.26 -3.40 18.00
N TYR A 14 -2.65 -4.55 17.45
CA TYR A 14 -1.91 -5.25 16.40
C TYR A 14 -2.45 -4.98 14.98
N ASN A 15 -3.46 -4.11 14.80
CA ASN A 15 -4.15 -3.94 13.52
C ASN A 15 -3.26 -3.49 12.34
N LYS A 16 -2.05 -2.97 12.62
CA LYS A 16 -1.07 -2.52 11.62
C LYS A 16 0.30 -3.17 11.79
N ALA A 17 0.37 -4.29 12.52
CA ALA A 17 1.61 -5.05 12.70
C ALA A 17 1.98 -5.77 11.39
N ASP A 18 1.03 -6.47 10.76
CA ASP A 18 1.24 -7.17 9.50
C ASP A 18 1.62 -6.22 8.36
N LEU A 19 1.04 -5.01 8.37
CA LEU A 19 1.37 -3.98 7.40
C LEU A 19 2.85 -3.58 7.49
N TRP A 20 3.35 -3.42 8.71
CA TRP A 20 4.74 -3.07 8.95
C TRP A 20 5.67 -4.20 8.51
N ALA A 21 5.34 -5.45 8.86
CA ALA A 21 6.12 -6.61 8.43
C ALA A 21 6.14 -6.75 6.90
N SER A 22 5.00 -6.53 6.24
CA SER A 22 4.90 -6.52 4.78
C SER A 22 5.77 -5.42 4.15
N GLY A 23 5.83 -4.24 4.77
CA GLY A 23 6.71 -3.15 4.31
C GLY A 23 8.19 -3.49 4.42
N ALA A 24 8.60 -4.23 5.45
CA ALA A 24 9.97 -4.72 5.58
C ALA A 24 10.29 -5.77 4.49
N LEU A 25 9.35 -6.68 4.21
CA LEU A 25 9.46 -7.67 3.14
C LEU A 25 9.54 -7.04 1.74
N CYS A 26 8.99 -5.84 1.53
CA CYS A 26 9.12 -5.16 0.25
C CYS A 26 10.59 -4.97 -0.17
N TYR A 27 11.52 -4.74 0.77
CA TYR A 27 12.95 -4.66 0.43
C TYR A 27 13.43 -5.97 -0.23
N GLU A 28 13.07 -7.11 0.34
CA GLU A 28 13.46 -8.42 -0.18
C GLU A 28 12.82 -8.69 -1.55
N PHE A 29 11.56 -8.30 -1.76
CA PHE A 29 10.89 -8.41 -3.06
C PHE A 29 11.61 -7.63 -4.17
N PHE A 30 12.23 -6.51 -3.82
CA PHE A 30 13.06 -5.73 -4.75
C PHE A 30 14.55 -6.11 -4.68
N SER A 31 14.88 -7.31 -4.18
CA SER A 31 16.27 -7.82 -4.09
C SER A 31 17.22 -6.96 -3.23
N LEU A 32 16.67 -6.22 -2.26
CA LEU A 32 17.42 -5.48 -1.25
C LEU A 32 17.42 -6.25 0.08
N PRO A 33 18.48 -6.12 0.89
CA PRO A 33 18.49 -6.74 2.21
C PRO A 33 17.43 -6.09 3.10
N ASN A 34 16.72 -6.91 3.88
CA ASN A 34 15.76 -6.41 4.84
C ASN A 34 16.48 -5.57 5.93
N PRO A 35 16.12 -4.27 6.08
CA PRO A 35 16.81 -3.38 7.00
C PRO A 35 16.75 -3.82 8.47
N PHE A 36 15.77 -4.64 8.83
CA PHE A 36 15.54 -5.06 10.22
C PHE A 36 16.06 -6.48 10.55
N PHE A 37 16.41 -7.28 9.55
CA PHE A 37 16.81 -8.68 9.77
C PHE A 37 18.33 -8.83 10.00
N HIS A 38 19.16 -8.05 9.31
CA HIS A 38 20.62 -8.16 9.37
C HIS A 38 21.29 -7.22 10.38
N GLY A 39 20.53 -6.68 11.34
CA GLY A 39 21.06 -5.87 12.45
C GLY A 39 21.35 -4.40 12.13
N SER A 40 21.07 -3.94 10.91
CA SER A 40 21.24 -2.52 10.53
C SER A 40 20.30 -1.59 11.30
N PHE A 41 19.08 -2.04 11.57
CA PHE A 41 18.08 -1.30 12.34
C PHE A 41 17.35 -2.20 13.33
N ARG A 42 16.99 -1.65 14.50
CA ARG A 42 16.08 -2.29 15.45
C ARG A 42 14.68 -1.73 15.28
N GLN A 43 13.67 -2.60 15.27
CA GLN A 43 12.27 -2.21 15.12
C GLN A 43 11.82 -1.16 16.16
N GLU A 44 12.40 -1.16 17.36
CA GLU A 44 12.00 -0.27 18.45
C GLU A 44 12.61 1.13 18.35
N THR A 45 13.80 1.25 17.76
CA THR A 45 14.65 2.45 17.89
C THR A 45 15.04 3.09 16.55
N TYR A 46 14.69 2.49 15.41
CA TYR A 46 14.99 3.10 14.12
C TYR A 46 14.27 4.44 13.97
N ASN A 47 14.90 5.34 13.22
CA ASN A 47 14.27 6.56 12.78
C ASN A 47 13.73 6.40 11.36
N ASP A 48 12.57 7.00 11.07
CA ASP A 48 11.89 6.83 9.78
C ASP A 48 12.74 7.40 8.63
N GLU A 49 13.51 8.47 8.87
CA GLU A 49 14.40 9.07 7.86
C GLU A 49 15.67 8.27 7.60
N GLN A 50 15.97 7.27 8.43
CA GLN A 50 17.15 6.41 8.24
C GLN A 50 16.86 5.18 7.35
N LEU A 51 15.61 5.00 6.93
CA LEU A 51 15.23 3.89 6.06
C LEU A 51 16.01 3.97 4.73
N PRO A 52 16.63 2.86 4.27
CA PRO A 52 17.33 2.84 3.00
C PRO A 52 16.40 3.21 1.83
N THR A 53 16.96 3.81 0.79
CA THR A 53 16.20 4.07 -0.44
C THR A 53 15.94 2.78 -1.19
N LEU A 54 14.75 2.67 -1.80
CA LEU A 54 14.42 1.60 -2.74
C LEU A 54 14.70 2.01 -4.20
N LEU A 55 15.04 3.28 -4.46
CA LEU A 55 15.39 3.74 -5.80
C LEU A 55 16.75 3.18 -6.24
N PRO A 56 16.97 2.97 -7.55
CA PRO A 56 16.04 3.21 -8.66
C PRO A 56 15.11 2.02 -8.97
N LEU A 57 15.01 1.01 -8.09
CA LEU A 57 14.33 -0.26 -8.38
C LEU A 57 12.81 -0.15 -8.42
N VAL A 58 12.25 0.86 -7.75
CA VAL A 58 10.82 1.14 -7.69
C VAL A 58 10.51 2.57 -8.14
N SER A 59 9.24 2.90 -8.37
CA SER A 59 8.86 4.30 -8.55
C SER A 59 8.90 5.06 -7.21
N PRO A 60 9.18 6.38 -7.23
CA PRO A 60 9.20 7.19 -6.00
C PRO A 60 7.89 7.11 -5.19
N LEU A 61 6.77 6.92 -5.88
CA LEU A 61 5.45 6.74 -5.25
C LEU A 61 5.39 5.44 -4.44
N ILE A 62 5.90 4.33 -4.98
CA ILE A 62 5.92 3.05 -4.27
C ILE A 62 6.91 3.08 -3.11
N GLU A 63 8.07 3.70 -3.28
CA GLU A 63 9.02 3.91 -2.17
C GLU A 63 8.37 4.68 -1.01
N LYS A 64 7.75 5.83 -1.30
CA LYS A 64 7.04 6.62 -0.28
C LYS A 64 5.91 5.82 0.39
N LEU A 65 5.22 4.95 -0.35
CA LEU A 65 4.21 4.05 0.20
C LEU A 65 4.81 2.98 1.12
N VAL A 66 5.94 2.38 0.76
CA VAL A 66 6.66 1.41 1.60
C VAL A 66 7.17 2.10 2.88
N HIS A 67 7.75 3.29 2.77
CA HIS A 67 8.16 4.09 3.94
C HIS A 67 6.97 4.46 4.82
N SER A 68 5.79 4.73 4.25
CA SER A 68 4.59 5.01 5.06
C SER A 68 4.07 3.78 5.82
N MET A 69 4.21 2.58 5.25
CA MET A 69 3.95 1.31 5.95
C MET A 69 4.92 1.09 7.10
N LEU A 70 6.17 1.54 6.92
CA LEU A 70 7.27 1.42 7.88
C LEU A 70 7.39 2.60 8.85
N ARG A 71 6.35 3.44 9.02
CA ARG A 71 6.36 4.46 10.08
C ARG A 71 6.49 3.81 11.46
N ARG A 72 7.37 4.29 12.33
CA ARG A 72 7.52 3.70 13.68
C ARG A 72 6.24 3.82 14.49
N ASN A 73 5.58 4.98 14.45
CA ASN A 73 4.31 5.22 15.12
C ASN A 73 3.14 4.54 14.37
N PRO A 74 2.45 3.54 14.97
CA PRO A 74 1.31 2.89 14.31
C PRO A 74 0.16 3.85 13.97
N LYS A 75 0.01 4.98 14.68
CA LYS A 75 -1.05 5.96 14.37
C LYS A 75 -0.81 6.68 13.04
N GLU A 76 0.45 6.88 12.67
CA GLU A 76 0.85 7.52 11.41
C GLU A 76 0.81 6.57 10.21
N ARG A 77 0.84 5.24 10.46
CA ARG A 77 0.71 4.25 9.40
C ARG A 77 -0.67 4.33 8.74
N PRO A 78 -0.78 4.21 7.40
CA PRO A 78 -2.06 4.03 6.74
C PRO A 78 -2.74 2.71 7.16
N SER A 79 -4.04 2.58 6.88
CA SER A 79 -4.73 1.29 7.08
C SER A 79 -4.35 0.30 5.98
N VAL A 80 -4.40 -1.00 6.29
CA VAL A 80 -4.12 -2.07 5.33
C VAL A 80 -4.98 -1.92 4.06
N SER A 81 -6.29 -1.69 4.25
CA SER A 81 -7.22 -1.51 3.14
C SER A 81 -6.83 -0.32 2.23
N ARG A 82 -6.39 0.80 2.83
CA ARG A 82 -5.92 1.98 2.07
C ARG A 82 -4.69 1.65 1.25
N VAL A 83 -3.69 0.98 1.83
CA VAL A 83 -2.46 0.58 1.11
C VAL A 83 -2.77 -0.39 -0.03
N CYS A 84 -3.58 -1.41 0.22
CA CYS A 84 -4.01 -2.34 -0.83
C CYS A 84 -4.71 -1.61 -1.98
N ASN A 85 -5.63 -0.68 -1.67
CA ASN A 85 -6.29 0.12 -2.68
C ASN A 85 -5.29 0.99 -3.46
N CYS A 86 -4.31 1.60 -2.79
CA CYS A 86 -3.26 2.37 -3.45
C CYS A 86 -2.45 1.52 -4.44
N ILE A 87 -2.06 0.30 -4.04
CA ILE A 87 -1.34 -0.63 -4.91
C ILE A 87 -2.20 -1.04 -6.11
N HIS A 88 -3.47 -1.39 -5.90
CA HIS A 88 -4.37 -1.71 -7.01
C HIS A 88 -4.61 -0.54 -7.96
N LEU A 89 -4.75 0.68 -7.42
CA LEU A 89 -4.88 1.88 -8.23
C LEU A 89 -3.63 2.13 -9.06
N TYR A 90 -2.45 1.98 -8.46
CA TYR A 90 -1.17 2.09 -9.15
C TYR A 90 -0.98 1.03 -10.24
N LEU A 91 -1.41 -0.21 -10.01
CA LEU A 91 -1.27 -1.31 -10.97
C LEU A 91 -2.22 -1.21 -12.17
N TRP A 92 -3.48 -0.81 -11.94
CA TRP A 92 -4.53 -0.94 -12.95
C TRP A 92 -4.93 0.36 -13.64
N PHE A 93 -4.51 1.52 -13.11
CA PHE A 93 -4.90 2.82 -13.64
C PHE A 93 -3.68 3.65 -14.02
N GLN A 94 -3.86 4.50 -15.04
CA GLN A 94 -2.84 5.43 -15.47
C GLN A 94 -2.71 6.60 -14.48
N SER A 95 -1.52 7.20 -14.41
CA SER A 95 -1.25 8.35 -13.53
C SER A 95 -2.15 9.56 -13.83
N THR A 96 -2.57 9.74 -15.08
CA THR A 96 -3.56 10.76 -15.49
C THR A 96 -4.92 10.50 -14.86
N THR A 97 -5.38 9.24 -14.84
CA THR A 97 -6.63 8.83 -14.21
C THR A 97 -6.64 9.11 -12.71
N LEU A 98 -5.51 8.91 -12.04
CA LEU A 98 -5.39 9.17 -10.59
C LEU A 98 -5.51 10.66 -10.24
N LYS A 99 -5.26 11.56 -11.20
CA LYS A 99 -5.37 13.01 -11.04
C LYS A 99 -6.73 13.58 -11.46
N MET A 100 -7.64 12.74 -11.99
CA MET A 100 -8.97 13.16 -12.42
C MET A 100 -9.83 13.62 -11.24
N ASN A 101 -10.86 14.42 -11.55
CA ASN A 101 -11.88 14.74 -10.57
C ASN A 101 -12.67 13.48 -10.17
N LYS A 102 -13.40 13.56 -9.05
CA LYS A 102 -14.13 12.43 -8.47
C LYS A 102 -15.08 11.74 -9.46
N ASN A 103 -15.80 12.51 -10.30
CA ASN A 103 -16.80 11.97 -11.22
C ASN A 103 -16.16 11.26 -12.41
N GLU A 104 -15.15 11.90 -13.03
CA GLU A 104 -14.37 11.33 -14.12
C GLU A 104 -13.68 10.04 -13.66
N PHE A 105 -13.06 10.07 -12.48
CA PHE A 105 -12.39 8.91 -11.92
C PHE A 105 -13.36 7.74 -11.70
N TYR A 106 -14.54 7.97 -11.12
CA TYR A 106 -15.53 6.90 -10.97
C TYR A 106 -16.04 6.38 -12.32
N HIS A 107 -16.23 7.25 -13.30
CA HIS A 107 -16.63 6.81 -14.64
C HIS A 107 -15.57 5.88 -15.25
N THR A 108 -14.29 6.27 -15.22
CA THR A 108 -13.19 5.44 -15.70
C THR A 108 -13.07 4.14 -14.88
N TYR A 109 -13.19 4.22 -13.55
CA TYR A 109 -13.18 3.05 -12.68
C TYR A 109 -14.28 2.05 -13.04
N MET A 110 -15.53 2.51 -13.20
CA MET A 110 -16.67 1.67 -13.55
C MET A 110 -16.48 1.05 -14.94
N TRP A 111 -15.98 1.82 -15.90
CA TRP A 111 -15.69 1.31 -17.23
C TRP A 111 -14.64 0.20 -17.20
N THR A 112 -13.51 0.41 -16.51
CA THR A 112 -12.46 -0.61 -16.36
C THR A 112 -12.95 -1.86 -15.61
N ALA A 113 -13.86 -1.69 -14.64
CA ALA A 113 -14.48 -2.81 -13.93
C ALA A 113 -15.35 -3.66 -14.87
N LEU A 114 -16.19 -3.02 -15.69
CA LEU A 114 -17.00 -3.68 -16.70
C LEU A 114 -16.13 -4.41 -17.73
N GLU A 115 -15.11 -3.74 -18.27
CA GLU A 115 -14.17 -4.36 -19.21
C GLU A 115 -13.51 -5.61 -18.60
N THR A 116 -13.16 -5.59 -17.32
CA THR A 116 -12.53 -6.74 -16.64
C THR A 116 -13.49 -7.91 -16.47
N LEU A 117 -14.80 -7.65 -16.33
CA LEU A 117 -15.82 -8.70 -16.25
C LEU A 117 -16.08 -9.34 -17.60
N PHE A 118 -16.08 -8.55 -18.69
CA PHE A 118 -16.43 -9.03 -20.02
C PHE A 118 -15.23 -9.47 -20.87
N ASN A 119 -14.04 -8.92 -20.64
CA ASN A 119 -12.86 -9.18 -21.46
C ASN A 119 -11.90 -10.20 -20.81
N LYS A 120 -11.96 -11.45 -21.27
CA LYS A 120 -11.09 -12.55 -20.78
C LYS A 120 -9.72 -12.61 -21.46
N ARG A 121 -9.43 -11.75 -22.44
CA ARG A 121 -8.32 -11.98 -23.38
C ARG A 121 -6.99 -11.30 -23.04
N THR A 122 -6.93 -10.45 -22.01
CA THR A 122 -5.78 -9.55 -21.82
C THR A 122 -4.90 -9.80 -20.60
N LEU A 123 -5.34 -10.59 -19.61
CA LEU A 123 -4.64 -10.80 -18.33
C LEU A 123 -4.43 -12.27 -18.03
N SER A 124 -3.34 -12.59 -17.31
CA SER A 124 -3.16 -13.92 -16.72
C SER A 124 -4.32 -14.26 -15.77
N CYS A 125 -4.56 -15.56 -15.53
CA CYS A 125 -5.64 -15.99 -14.64
C CYS A 125 -5.52 -15.39 -13.22
N VAL A 126 -4.28 -15.20 -12.74
CA VAL A 126 -3.98 -14.62 -11.43
C VAL A 126 -4.29 -13.13 -11.40
N GLU A 127 -3.82 -12.36 -12.38
CA GLU A 127 -4.10 -10.93 -12.46
C GLU A 127 -5.60 -10.65 -12.60
N LEU A 128 -6.29 -11.45 -13.42
CA LEU A 128 -7.73 -11.34 -13.58
C LEU A 128 -8.45 -11.59 -12.25
N ASN A 129 -8.05 -12.63 -11.50
CA ASN A 129 -8.63 -12.92 -10.19
C ASN A 129 -8.34 -11.80 -9.19
N LEU A 130 -7.10 -11.31 -9.14
CA LEU A 130 -6.71 -10.22 -8.26
C LEU A 130 -7.50 -8.94 -8.55
N LYS A 131 -7.68 -8.61 -9.85
CA LYS A 131 -8.44 -7.45 -10.31
C LYS A 131 -9.94 -7.59 -10.02
N LYS A 132 -10.52 -8.78 -10.19
CA LYS A 132 -11.91 -9.07 -9.82
C LYS A 132 -12.15 -8.93 -8.31
N LEU A 133 -11.27 -9.51 -7.50
CA LEU A 133 -11.34 -9.41 -6.03
C LEU A 133 -11.24 -7.95 -5.56
N PHE A 134 -10.37 -7.16 -6.20
CA PHE A 134 -10.29 -5.73 -5.94
C PHE A 134 -11.65 -5.06 -6.15
N PHE A 135 -12.26 -5.23 -7.33
CA PHE A 135 -13.55 -4.60 -7.65
C PHE A 135 -14.71 -5.06 -6.75
N GLN A 136 -14.74 -6.33 -6.35
CA GLN A 136 -15.77 -6.87 -5.45
C GLN A 136 -15.73 -6.26 -4.05
N ARG A 137 -14.55 -5.84 -3.58
CA ARG A 137 -14.35 -5.32 -2.22
C ARG A 137 -14.66 -3.83 -2.07
N GLN A 138 -14.65 -3.05 -3.15
CA GLN A 138 -14.53 -1.60 -3.03
C GLN A 138 -15.81 -0.90 -2.53
N CYS A 139 -15.60 0.07 -1.64
CA CYS A 139 -16.57 1.11 -1.33
C CYS A 139 -16.11 2.44 -1.95
N SER A 140 -17.05 3.25 -2.46
CA SER A 140 -16.75 4.51 -3.16
C SER A 140 -15.87 5.46 -2.34
N GLN A 141 -16.11 5.58 -1.04
CA GLN A 141 -15.31 6.42 -0.14
C GLN A 141 -13.88 5.91 0.00
N SER A 142 -13.71 4.60 0.21
CA SER A 142 -12.39 3.98 0.37
C SER A 142 -11.50 4.11 -0.85
N LEU A 143 -12.11 4.18 -2.04
CA LEU A 143 -11.41 4.37 -3.31
C LEU A 143 -10.92 5.81 -3.46
N TYR A 144 -11.79 6.78 -3.13
CA TYR A 144 -11.44 8.21 -3.18
C TYR A 144 -10.38 8.58 -2.14
N ASP A 145 -10.46 8.00 -0.94
CA ASP A 145 -9.44 8.18 0.10
C ASP A 145 -8.07 7.66 -0.37
N ALA A 146 -8.04 6.52 -1.07
CA ALA A 146 -6.81 5.95 -1.62
C ALA A 146 -6.24 6.81 -2.77
N GLN A 147 -7.10 7.29 -3.68
CA GLN A 147 -6.70 8.21 -4.76
C GLN A 147 -6.09 9.50 -4.18
N THR A 148 -6.76 10.10 -3.19
CA THR A 148 -6.29 11.32 -2.52
C THR A 148 -4.95 11.08 -1.83
N TYR A 149 -4.81 9.94 -1.16
CA TYR A 149 -3.57 9.57 -0.48
C TYR A 149 -2.40 9.36 -1.46
N LEU A 150 -2.64 8.69 -2.60
CA LEU A 150 -1.63 8.57 -3.65
C LEU A 150 -1.20 9.93 -4.21
N ASN A 151 -2.17 10.83 -4.42
CA ASN A 151 -1.88 12.18 -4.90
C ASN A 151 -1.03 12.95 -3.88
N GLN A 152 -1.31 12.83 -2.58
CA GLN A 152 -0.48 13.40 -1.51
C GLN A 152 0.95 12.86 -1.52
N LEU A 153 1.15 11.56 -1.79
CA LEU A 153 2.48 10.96 -1.88
C LEU A 153 3.23 11.38 -3.15
N SER A 154 2.52 11.75 -4.23
CA SER A 154 3.13 12.18 -5.49
C SER A 154 3.59 13.64 -5.52
N ILE A 155 3.17 14.44 -4.54
CA ILE A 155 3.71 15.78 -4.24
C ILE A 155 5.07 15.62 -3.56
#